data_AF-A0A8T5JK49-F1
#
_entry.id   AF-A0A8T5JK49-F1
#
_cell.length_a   1.000
_cell.length_b   1.000
_cell.length_c   1.000
_cell.angle_alpha   90.00
_cell.angle_beta   90.00
_cell.angle_gamma   90.00
#
_symmetry.space_group_name_H-M   'P 1'
#
loop_
_entity.id
_entity.type
_entity.pdbx_description
1 polymer ?
#
loop_
_entity_poly.entity_id
_entity_poly.type
_entity_poly.pdbx_seq_one_letter_code
_entity_poly.pdbx_strand_id
1 'polypeptide(L)'
;MSKKKLFKRGQMEIMGLMIIVILVVMGVLFALKFVILKPPTPIKQHYMTTQMVSNFGIALLHSTTDDCRGTDLSELMIDCANWKEVGGSITCGNGRNSCDYVKDTLGFILNETLEIWRVKYYFKAGNSPLAQDQIFNFSSQHTSCSEGVPGEAEQFFLPTDRGLLTFKLFICD
;
A
#
# COMPACT_ATOMS: atom_id res chain seq x y z
N MET A 1 -43.85 36.80 -54.00
CA MET A 1 -43.18 35.64 -54.64
C MET A 1 -41.70 35.59 -54.22
N SER A 2 -41.27 34.41 -53.77
CA SER A 2 -39.90 33.85 -53.89
C SER A 2 -38.69 34.56 -53.23
N LYS A 3 -38.56 34.44 -51.90
CA LYS A 3 -37.27 34.54 -51.18
C LYS A 3 -37.13 33.38 -50.18
N LYS A 4 -36.97 32.14 -50.66
CA LYS A 4 -36.74 30.96 -49.77
C LYS A 4 -35.70 29.94 -50.25
N LYS A 5 -34.99 30.15 -51.37
CA LYS A 5 -34.10 29.11 -51.95
C LYS A 5 -32.63 29.15 -51.53
N LEU A 6 -32.11 30.24 -50.95
CA LEU A 6 -30.69 30.34 -50.60
C LEU A 6 -30.29 29.64 -49.29
N PHE A 7 -31.24 29.39 -48.38
CA PHE A 7 -30.95 28.75 -47.08
C PHE A 7 -30.68 27.24 -47.16
N LYS A 8 -31.00 26.56 -48.27
CA LYS A 8 -30.91 25.10 -48.38
C LYS A 8 -29.50 24.55 -48.66
N ARG A 9 -28.56 25.38 -49.12
CA ARG A 9 -27.18 24.92 -49.43
C ARG A 9 -26.27 24.94 -48.21
N GLY A 10 -26.27 26.01 -47.40
CA GLY A 10 -25.44 26.09 -46.20
C GLY A 10 -25.80 25.05 -45.12
N GLN A 11 -27.05 24.58 -45.10
CA GLN A 11 -27.47 23.51 -44.18
C GLN A 11 -26.83 22.15 -44.49
N MET A 12 -26.49 21.87 -45.75
CA MET A 12 -25.83 20.61 -46.12
C MET A 12 -24.35 20.58 -45.72
N GLU A 13 -23.64 21.71 -45.78
CA GLU A 13 -22.24 21.79 -45.33
C GLU A 13 -22.10 21.65 -43.81
N ILE A 14 -23.01 22.28 -43.05
CA ILE A 14 -23.02 22.19 -41.58
C ILE A 14 -23.32 20.76 -41.11
N MET A 15 -24.22 20.05 -41.80
CA MET A 15 -24.52 18.62 -41.53
C MET A 15 -23.29 17.74 -41.72
N GLY A 16 -22.52 17.93 -42.79
CA GLY A 16 -21.29 17.17 -43.04
C GLY A 16 -20.22 17.40 -41.97
N LEU A 17 -20.02 18.67 -41.57
CA LEU A 17 -19.05 19.01 -40.52
C LEU A 17 -19.46 18.40 -39.18
N MET A 18 -20.75 18.40 -38.83
CA MET A 18 -21.25 17.80 -37.59
C MET A 18 -20.94 16.30 -37.51
N ILE A 19 -21.10 15.55 -38.60
CA ILE A 19 -20.82 14.11 -38.63
C ILE A 19 -19.33 13.85 -38.39
N ILE A 20 -18.44 14.64 -39.01
CA ILE A 20 -16.99 14.49 -38.82
C ILE A 20 -16.61 14.76 -37.36
N VAL A 21 -17.16 15.81 -36.75
CA VAL A 21 -16.90 16.13 -35.33
C VAL A 21 -17.33 14.97 -34.41
N ILE A 22 -18.50 14.38 -34.65
CA ILE A 22 -18.98 13.23 -33.87
C ILE A 22 -18.02 12.04 -34.02
N LEU A 23 -17.56 11.74 -35.23
CA LEU A 23 -16.62 10.65 -35.47
C LEU A 23 -15.28 10.89 -34.78
N VAL A 24 -14.77 12.12 -34.78
CA VAL A 24 -13.53 12.49 -34.09
C VAL A 24 -13.69 12.34 -32.58
N VAL A 25 -14.79 12.85 -32.00
CA VAL A 25 -15.06 12.73 -30.56
C VAL A 25 -15.20 11.26 -30.17
N MET A 26 -15.91 10.44 -30.96
CA MET A 26 -15.97 8.99 -30.72
C MET A 26 -14.58 8.36 -30.78
N GLY A 27 -13.77 8.68 -31.78
CA GLY A 27 -12.40 8.17 -31.91
C GLY A 27 -11.53 8.50 -30.70
N VAL A 28 -11.61 9.73 -30.19
CA VAL A 28 -10.89 10.15 -28.97
C VAL A 28 -11.39 9.40 -27.75
N LEU A 29 -12.71 9.23 -27.57
CA LEU A 29 -13.27 8.47 -26.45
C LEU A 29 -12.84 6.99 -26.48
N PHE A 30 -12.80 6.37 -27.67
CA PHE A 30 -12.25 5.03 -27.84
C PHE A 30 -10.77 4.96 -27.44
N ALA A 31 -9.95 5.91 -27.90
CA ALA A 31 -8.54 5.96 -27.54
C ALA A 31 -8.36 6.13 -26.02
N LEU A 32 -9.12 7.02 -25.37
CA LEU A 32 -9.08 7.20 -23.92
C LEU A 32 -9.44 5.90 -23.18
N LYS A 33 -10.55 5.25 -23.57
CA LYS A 33 -11.02 4.03 -22.90
C LYS A 33 -10.06 2.85 -23.08
N PHE A 34 -9.53 2.65 -24.29
CA PHE A 34 -8.78 1.44 -24.63
C PHE A 34 -7.26 1.60 -24.58
N VAL A 35 -6.74 2.82 -24.56
CA VAL A 35 -5.29 3.05 -24.45
C VAL A 35 -4.93 3.50 -23.04
N ILE A 36 -5.68 4.44 -22.47
CA ILE A 36 -5.35 5.04 -21.17
C ILE A 36 -5.96 4.25 -20.02
N LEU A 37 -7.23 3.85 -20.13
CA LEU A 37 -8.01 3.21 -19.06
C LEU A 37 -7.96 1.68 -19.08
N LYS A 38 -6.95 1.07 -19.72
CA LYS A 38 -6.79 -0.39 -19.66
C LYS A 38 -6.53 -0.81 -18.21
N PRO A 39 -7.40 -1.63 -17.59
CA PRO A 39 -7.11 -2.16 -16.28
C PRO A 39 -5.77 -2.91 -16.35
N PRO A 40 -4.92 -2.81 -15.30
CA PRO A 40 -3.69 -3.57 -15.26
C PRO A 40 -4.03 -5.05 -15.41
N THR A 41 -3.20 -5.78 -16.16
CA THR A 41 -3.31 -7.24 -16.18
C THR A 41 -3.08 -7.77 -14.76
N PRO A 42 -3.72 -8.88 -14.36
CA PRO A 42 -3.59 -9.42 -13.00
C PRO A 42 -2.12 -9.65 -12.61
N ILE A 43 -1.27 -10.04 -13.57
CA ILE A 43 0.18 -10.20 -13.39
C ILE A 43 0.85 -8.88 -13.01
N LYS A 44 0.45 -7.76 -13.62
CA LYS A 44 1.00 -6.44 -13.32
C LYS A 44 0.60 -5.97 -11.93
N GLN A 45 -0.66 -6.21 -11.53
CA GLN A 45 -1.15 -5.88 -10.20
C GLN A 45 -0.40 -6.67 -9.13
N HIS A 46 -0.30 -7.99 -9.29
CA HIS A 46 0.47 -8.87 -8.40
C HIS A 46 1.91 -8.37 -8.24
N TYR A 47 2.61 -8.12 -9.35
CA TYR A 47 3.99 -7.61 -9.30
C TYR A 47 4.09 -6.26 -8.59
N MET A 48 3.15 -5.33 -8.85
CA MET A 48 3.12 -4.03 -8.17
C MET A 48 2.90 -4.17 -6.66
N THR A 49 1.98 -5.03 -6.24
CA THR A 49 1.71 -5.29 -4.82
C THR A 49 2.92 -5.92 -4.14
N THR A 50 3.51 -6.99 -4.70
CA THR A 50 4.70 -7.61 -4.13
C THR A 50 5.86 -6.62 -4.02
N GLN A 51 6.17 -5.89 -5.09
CA GLN A 51 7.25 -4.89 -5.06
C GLN A 51 6.99 -3.78 -4.04
N MET A 52 5.74 -3.34 -3.91
CA MET A 52 5.35 -2.37 -2.91
C MET A 52 5.57 -2.90 -1.49
N VAL A 53 5.14 -4.13 -1.19
CA VAL A 53 5.33 -4.77 0.13
C VAL A 53 6.82 -4.95 0.42
N SER A 54 7.61 -5.46 -0.52
CA SER A 54 9.06 -5.67 -0.34
C SER A 54 9.77 -4.34 -0.06
N ASN A 55 9.53 -3.32 -0.89
CA ASN A 55 10.17 -2.01 -0.72
C ASN A 55 9.71 -1.30 0.55
N PHE A 56 8.43 -1.40 0.90
CA PHE A 56 7.89 -0.82 2.13
C PHE A 56 8.49 -1.50 3.36
N GLY A 57 8.55 -2.83 3.39
CA GLY A 57 9.15 -3.58 4.50
C GLY A 57 10.62 -3.24 4.69
N ILE A 58 11.41 -3.15 3.61
CA ILE A 58 12.82 -2.74 3.67
C ILE A 58 12.95 -1.30 4.19
N ALA A 59 12.17 -0.37 3.65
CA ALA A 59 12.19 1.03 4.09
C ALA A 59 11.81 1.18 5.56
N LEU A 60 10.83 0.40 6.02
CA LEU A 60 10.38 0.38 7.40
C LEU A 60 11.50 -0.08 8.35
N LEU A 61 12.22 -1.15 7.99
CA LEU A 61 13.31 -1.69 8.80
C LEU A 61 14.50 -0.75 8.95
N HIS A 62 14.79 0.02 7.88
CA HIS A 62 15.88 1.00 7.83
C HIS A 62 15.44 2.41 8.22
N SER A 63 14.22 2.59 8.71
CA SER A 63 13.78 3.87 9.23
C SER A 63 14.52 4.16 10.54
N THR A 64 15.31 5.21 10.55
CA THR A 64 15.99 5.71 11.75
C THR A 64 15.02 6.50 12.62
N THR A 65 15.25 6.45 13.92
CA THR A 65 14.41 7.12 14.92
C THR A 65 15.27 8.07 15.75
N ASP A 66 15.03 9.37 15.64
CA ASP A 66 15.79 10.37 16.41
C ASP A 66 15.57 10.19 17.92
N ASP A 67 14.35 9.83 18.32
CA ASP A 67 13.96 9.63 19.71
C ASP A 67 14.70 8.46 20.38
N CYS A 68 15.16 7.47 19.61
CA CYS A 68 15.87 6.30 20.14
C CYS A 68 17.36 6.33 19.76
N ARG A 69 17.99 7.51 19.77
CA ARG A 69 19.44 7.72 19.52
C ARG A 69 19.89 7.41 18.10
N GLY A 70 19.01 7.59 17.11
CA GLY A 70 19.32 7.30 15.71
C GLY A 70 19.40 5.80 15.41
N THR A 71 18.82 4.97 16.27
CA THR A 71 18.72 3.52 16.08
C THR A 71 17.68 3.21 15.00
N ASP A 72 18.01 2.24 14.14
CA ASP A 72 17.11 1.72 13.12
C ASP A 72 15.93 0.99 13.76
N LEU A 73 14.76 1.07 13.14
CA LEU A 73 13.58 0.36 13.63
C LEU A 73 13.80 -1.15 13.71
N SER A 74 14.62 -1.72 12.81
CA SER A 74 15.03 -3.13 12.86
C SER A 74 15.76 -3.50 14.16
N GLU A 75 16.68 -2.66 14.64
CA GLU A 75 17.39 -2.87 15.91
C GLU A 75 16.44 -2.77 17.10
N LEU A 76 15.50 -1.80 17.08
CA LEU A 76 14.46 -1.70 18.13
C LEU A 76 13.52 -2.91 18.13
N MET A 77 13.18 -3.43 16.95
CA MET A 77 12.39 -4.66 16.81
C MET A 77 13.14 -5.88 17.36
N ILE A 78 14.45 -6.00 17.09
CA ILE A 78 15.31 -7.06 17.64
C ILE A 78 15.40 -6.94 19.17
N ASP A 79 15.61 -5.73 19.70
CA ASP A 79 15.64 -5.49 21.15
C ASP A 79 14.32 -5.87 21.81
N CYS A 80 13.19 -5.45 21.22
CA CYS A 80 11.87 -5.83 21.70
C CYS A 80 11.67 -7.35 21.70
N ALA A 81 12.08 -8.04 20.63
CA ALA A 81 11.99 -9.49 20.54
C ALA A 81 12.85 -10.22 21.59
N ASN A 82 14.05 -9.71 21.86
CA ASN A 82 14.96 -10.24 22.87
C ASN A 82 14.46 -10.02 24.30
N TRP A 83 13.75 -8.91 24.57
CA TRP A 83 13.37 -8.49 25.92
C TRP A 83 11.84 -8.32 26.08
N LYS A 84 11.05 -9.13 25.36
CA LYS A 84 9.59 -9.05 25.33
C LYS A 84 8.93 -8.96 26.70
N GLU A 85 9.43 -9.71 27.69
CA GLU A 85 8.86 -9.78 29.05
C GLU A 85 8.95 -8.46 29.82
N VAL A 86 9.93 -7.62 29.50
CA VAL A 86 10.16 -6.31 30.14
C VAL A 86 9.86 -5.14 29.20
N GLY A 87 9.42 -5.41 27.97
CA GLY A 87 9.09 -4.40 26.96
C GLY A 87 10.28 -3.85 26.17
N GLY A 88 11.47 -4.44 26.29
CA GLY A 88 12.70 -3.91 25.67
C GLY A 88 13.78 -3.52 26.69
N SER A 89 15.05 -3.55 26.26
CA SER A 89 16.18 -3.04 27.05
C SER A 89 16.48 -1.57 26.71
N ILE A 90 16.21 -1.17 25.47
CA ILE A 90 16.44 0.20 25.01
C ILE A 90 15.30 1.09 25.49
N THR A 91 15.66 2.21 26.14
CA THR A 91 14.73 3.28 26.52
C THR A 91 14.95 4.48 25.61
N CYS A 92 13.90 4.90 24.91
CA CYS A 92 13.91 6.06 24.03
C CYS A 92 13.71 7.37 24.82
N GLY A 93 13.96 8.52 24.20
CA GLY A 93 13.96 9.85 24.84
C GLY A 93 12.66 10.22 25.56
N ASN A 94 11.54 9.63 25.16
CA ASN A 94 10.22 9.81 25.78
C ASN A 94 9.98 8.90 27.01
N GLY A 95 11.01 8.18 27.47
CA GLY A 95 10.91 7.20 28.57
C GLY A 95 10.19 5.91 28.19
N ARG A 96 9.81 5.74 26.91
CA ARG A 96 9.19 4.51 26.40
C ARG A 96 10.26 3.45 26.14
N ASN A 97 9.93 2.20 26.41
CA ASN A 97 10.75 1.06 26.02
C ASN A 97 10.67 0.83 24.49
N SER A 98 11.56 0.01 23.96
CA SER A 98 11.64 -0.25 22.51
C SER A 98 10.37 -0.91 21.97
N CYS A 99 9.72 -1.81 22.72
CA CYS A 99 8.50 -2.48 22.25
C CYS A 99 7.34 -1.49 22.08
N ASP A 100 7.08 -0.64 23.07
CA ASP A 100 6.00 0.34 23.04
C ASP A 100 6.28 1.38 21.96
N TYR A 101 7.53 1.83 21.84
CA TYR A 101 7.94 2.77 20.79
C TYR A 101 7.74 2.18 19.38
N VAL A 102 8.21 0.94 19.15
CA VAL A 102 8.05 0.24 17.87
C VAL A 102 6.57 0.03 17.56
N LYS A 103 5.76 -0.38 18.55
CA LYS A 103 4.33 -0.59 18.38
C LYS A 103 3.63 0.70 17.93
N ASP A 104 3.90 1.81 18.61
CA ASP A 104 3.29 3.10 18.29
C ASP A 104 3.77 3.60 16.91
N THR A 105 5.06 3.48 16.63
CA THR A 105 5.68 3.91 15.37
C THR A 105 5.17 3.09 14.19
N LEU A 106 5.09 1.76 14.32
CA LEU A 106 4.53 0.88 13.31
C LEU A 106 3.05 1.20 13.06
N GLY A 107 2.27 1.36 14.14
CA GLY A 107 0.86 1.73 14.03
C GLY A 107 0.67 3.07 13.30
N PHE A 108 1.50 4.06 13.64
CA PHE A 108 1.49 5.36 12.98
C PHE A 108 1.87 5.26 11.49
N ILE A 109 2.99 4.60 11.16
CA ILE A 109 3.44 4.49 9.77
C ILE A 109 2.40 3.74 8.94
N LEU A 110 1.85 2.62 9.43
CA LEU A 110 0.84 1.85 8.71
C LEU A 110 -0.46 2.64 8.53
N ASN A 111 -0.86 3.44 9.52
CA ASN A 111 -2.03 4.32 9.42
C ASN A 111 -1.80 5.50 8.45
N GLU A 112 -0.68 6.20 8.56
CA GLU A 112 -0.39 7.36 7.70
C GLU A 112 0.04 6.98 6.27
N THR A 113 0.22 5.69 5.99
CA THR A 113 0.56 5.21 4.64
C THR A 113 -0.56 4.34 4.06
N LEU A 114 -0.70 3.11 4.53
CA LEU A 114 -1.59 2.11 3.94
C LEU A 114 -3.07 2.46 4.13
N GLU A 115 -3.48 3.05 5.26
CA GLU A 115 -4.87 3.51 5.43
C GLU A 115 -5.21 4.71 4.54
N ILE A 116 -4.30 5.69 4.43
CA ILE A 116 -4.49 6.83 3.51
C ILE A 116 -4.61 6.35 2.06
N TRP A 117 -3.83 5.33 1.68
CA TRP A 117 -3.90 4.70 0.36
C TRP A 117 -5.09 3.74 0.20
N ARG A 118 -5.88 3.52 1.26
CA ARG A 118 -7.01 2.59 1.30
C ARG A 118 -6.62 1.17 0.90
N VAL A 119 -5.42 0.77 1.27
CA VAL A 119 -4.89 -0.58 1.05
C VAL A 119 -5.29 -1.43 2.24
N LYS A 120 -5.97 -2.55 1.99
CA LYS A 120 -6.32 -3.50 3.04
C LYS A 120 -5.08 -4.29 3.41
N TYR A 121 -4.67 -4.26 4.67
CA TYR A 121 -3.47 -4.95 5.11
C TYR A 121 -3.65 -5.68 6.44
N TYR A 122 -2.76 -6.64 6.64
CA TYR A 122 -2.55 -7.37 7.89
C TYR A 122 -1.04 -7.51 8.13
N PHE A 123 -0.56 -6.93 9.22
CA PHE A 123 0.84 -7.00 9.63
C PHE A 123 0.94 -7.84 10.89
N LYS A 124 1.86 -8.80 10.88
CA LYS A 124 2.22 -9.58 12.08
C LYS A 124 3.72 -9.65 12.26
N ALA A 125 4.17 -9.65 13.51
CA ALA A 125 5.56 -9.93 13.85
C ALA A 125 5.65 -10.80 15.10
N GLY A 126 6.58 -11.75 15.12
CA GLY A 126 6.78 -12.67 16.24
C GLY A 126 8.00 -13.58 16.09
N ASN A 127 8.43 -14.18 17.20
CA ASN A 127 9.65 -14.99 17.32
C ASN A 127 9.55 -16.40 16.70
N SER A 128 8.39 -16.75 16.15
CA SER A 128 8.15 -18.05 15.54
C SER A 128 7.36 -17.90 14.25
N PRO A 129 7.74 -18.62 13.17
CA PRO A 129 6.97 -18.65 11.93
C PRO A 129 5.55 -19.20 12.14
N LEU A 130 5.30 -19.95 13.23
CA LEU A 130 4.03 -20.60 13.54
C LEU A 130 3.06 -19.72 14.35
N ALA A 131 3.34 -18.42 14.49
CA ALA A 131 2.39 -17.40 14.96
C ALA A 131 1.81 -17.58 16.39
N GLN A 132 2.30 -18.51 17.20
CA GLN A 132 1.85 -18.65 18.60
C GLN A 132 2.37 -17.54 19.52
N ASP A 133 3.50 -16.92 19.18
CA ASP A 133 4.12 -15.85 19.98
C ASP A 133 4.16 -14.52 19.20
N GLN A 134 2.98 -13.94 18.96
CA GLN A 134 2.88 -12.63 18.32
C GLN A 134 3.34 -11.53 19.28
N ILE A 135 4.20 -10.65 18.78
CA ILE A 135 4.66 -9.44 19.47
C ILE A 135 3.80 -8.27 18.99
N PHE A 136 3.64 -8.15 17.68
CA PHE A 136 2.88 -7.08 17.04
C PHE A 136 1.83 -7.66 16.11
N ASN A 137 0.63 -7.09 16.15
CA ASN A 137 -0.46 -7.42 15.26
C ASN A 137 -1.21 -6.12 14.91
N PHE A 138 -1.21 -5.76 13.63
CA PHE A 138 -1.96 -4.62 13.11
C PHE A 138 -2.80 -5.10 11.93
N SER A 139 -4.05 -4.65 11.89
CA SER A 139 -4.95 -4.89 10.77
C SER A 139 -5.61 -3.58 10.37
N SER A 140 -6.02 -3.49 9.10
CA SER A 140 -6.79 -2.33 8.67
C SER A 140 -8.12 -2.21 9.44
N GLN A 141 -8.51 -0.98 9.81
CA GLN A 141 -9.74 -0.74 10.59
C GLN A 141 -11.02 -1.01 9.78
N HIS A 142 -10.92 -0.95 8.45
CA HIS A 142 -12.09 -0.88 7.58
C HIS A 142 -12.47 -2.21 6.92
N THR A 143 -11.69 -3.30 7.11
CA THR A 143 -11.93 -4.55 6.37
C THR A 143 -11.51 -5.81 7.10
N SER A 144 -12.13 -6.94 6.75
CA SER A 144 -11.83 -8.29 7.23
C SER A 144 -10.59 -8.89 6.56
N CYS A 145 -9.47 -8.17 6.55
CA CYS A 145 -8.20 -8.70 6.05
C CYS A 145 -7.59 -9.62 7.12
N SER A 146 -7.57 -10.93 6.86
CA SER A 146 -7.06 -11.94 7.81
C SER A 146 -6.26 -13.02 7.10
N GLU A 147 -5.50 -13.81 7.86
CA GLU A 147 -4.85 -15.01 7.33
C GLU A 147 -5.90 -15.95 6.72
N GLY A 148 -5.82 -16.17 5.41
CA GLY A 148 -6.74 -17.02 4.65
C GLY A 148 -7.56 -16.28 3.59
N VAL A 149 -7.56 -14.95 3.59
CA VAL A 149 -8.10 -14.16 2.47
C VAL A 149 -7.09 -14.20 1.32
N PRO A 150 -7.52 -14.27 0.04
CA PRO A 150 -6.62 -14.10 -1.09
C PRO A 150 -5.88 -12.76 -1.03
N GLY A 151 -4.58 -12.80 -1.28
CA GLY A 151 -3.73 -11.63 -1.23
C GLY A 151 -2.27 -12.00 -1.27
N GLU A 152 -1.44 -10.96 -1.21
CA GLU A 152 0.00 -11.08 -1.34
C GLU A 152 0.68 -10.85 -0.01
N ALA A 153 1.72 -11.62 0.26
CA ALA A 153 2.47 -11.53 1.50
C ALA A 153 3.95 -11.53 1.23
N GLU A 154 4.66 -10.63 1.90
CA GLU A 154 6.10 -10.74 2.02
C GLU A 154 6.47 -11.02 3.47
N GLN A 155 7.48 -11.86 3.65
CA GLN A 155 8.02 -12.20 4.96
C GLN A 155 9.49 -11.83 5.01
N PHE A 156 9.87 -11.26 6.14
CA PHE A 156 11.22 -10.85 6.43
C PHE A 156 11.68 -11.50 7.72
N PHE A 157 12.99 -11.66 7.83
CA PHE A 157 13.63 -12.39 8.91
C PHE A 157 14.72 -11.53 9.53
N LEU A 158 14.64 -11.33 10.83
CA LEU A 158 15.64 -10.62 11.62
C LEU A 158 16.25 -11.61 12.61
N PRO A 159 17.57 -11.82 12.62
CA PRO A 159 18.22 -12.63 13.63
C PRO A 159 18.16 -11.92 14.99
N THR A 160 17.86 -12.67 16.04
CA THR A 160 17.82 -12.20 17.44
C THR A 160 18.59 -13.20 18.31
N ASP A 161 18.90 -12.83 19.56
CA ASP A 161 19.60 -13.73 20.48
C ASP A 161 18.71 -14.90 20.94
N ARG A 162 17.38 -14.72 20.87
CA ARG A 162 16.38 -15.72 21.24
C ARG A 162 15.83 -16.53 20.06
N GLY A 163 16.31 -16.29 18.84
CA GLY A 163 15.86 -16.99 17.64
C GLY A 163 15.67 -16.07 16.44
N LEU A 164 14.68 -16.38 15.60
CA LEU A 164 14.41 -15.64 14.38
C LEU A 164 13.12 -14.83 14.54
N LEU A 165 13.24 -13.51 14.57
CA LEU A 165 12.09 -12.63 14.49
C LEU A 165 11.58 -12.64 13.05
N THR A 166 10.34 -13.08 12.89
CA THR A 166 9.63 -13.04 11.62
C THR A 166 8.67 -11.87 11.64
N PHE A 167 8.66 -11.05 10.59
CA PHE A 167 7.53 -10.17 10.34
C PHE A 167 6.99 -10.38 8.93
N LYS A 168 5.67 -10.32 8.82
CA LYS A 168 4.94 -10.59 7.59
C LYS A 168 3.95 -9.46 7.38
N LEU A 169 4.06 -8.80 6.23
CA LEU A 169 3.09 -7.82 5.76
C LEU A 169 2.27 -8.49 4.66
N PHE A 170 0.97 -8.55 4.89
CA PHE A 170 -0.01 -9.12 3.98
C PHE A 170 -0.89 -8.00 3.42
N ILE A 171 -1.03 -7.92 2.11
CA ILE A 171 -1.98 -7.02 1.43
C ILE A 171 -3.11 -7.87 0.85
N CYS A 172 -4.34 -7.56 1.24
CA CYS A 172 -5.54 -8.19 0.71
C CYS A 172 -6.01 -7.49 -0.58
N ASP A 173 -6.54 -8.27 -1.53
CA ASP A 173 -7.23 -7.76 -2.72
C ASP A 173 -8.62 -7.13 -2.41
#